data_AF-A0A016UH55-F1
#
_entry.id   AF-A0A016UH55-F1
#
_cell.length_a   1.000
_cell.length_b   1.000
_cell.length_c   1.000
_cell.angle_alpha   90.00
_cell.angle_beta   90.00
_cell.angle_gamma   90.00
#
_symmetry.space_group_name_H-M   'P 1'
#
loop_
_entity.id
_entity.type
_entity.pdbx_description
1 polymer ?
#
loop_
_entity_poly.entity_id
_entity_poly.type
_entity_poly.pdbx_seq_one_letter_code
_entity_poly.pdbx_strand_id
1 'polypeptide(L)'
;MHQLTTSDRRKRMMRRIHTFQSEDQSTHGSEFELDFPSVHYDDDDDNASDTASQQVNRNLLFVPDIHELKLDKGERPPHKRDVIEKIPMRVRSQSWLIRTRHLLHEEREPPPLISHMMLIFSSVLFVMSFPWSLFFCIKIIKEYQRAVIFRLGRLIKGGTKGPGLFFILPCIDTCKIVDLRVLSFDVPPQEILSRDSVTVSVEAVIYFRVSNPVISVTNVNDAQFSTRLLAQTTLRNVLGTKTLSEMLSERDAIANITEKVLDEGTVPWGVKVERVEIKDIRLPHQLTRSMAAEAEAVRKARAAIIHAEGEKNASRWMSEAAEIISGNTISVQLRYLQTLHQVASQRYGISMNYQKNVEIAQLIPGITP
;
A
#
# COMPACT_ATOMS: atom_id res chain seq x y z
N MET A 1 -22.79 47.04 10.57
CA MET A 1 -22.36 45.81 9.88
C MET A 1 -20.89 45.95 9.50
N HIS A 2 -19.96 45.47 10.33
CA HIS A 2 -18.55 45.43 9.98
C HIS A 2 -18.25 44.09 9.29
N GLN A 3 -17.88 44.14 8.01
CA GLN A 3 -17.43 42.95 7.28
C GLN A 3 -16.03 42.56 7.79
N LEU A 4 -15.93 41.36 8.37
CA LEU A 4 -14.67 40.76 8.79
C LEU A 4 -13.81 40.41 7.57
N THR A 5 -12.55 40.83 7.61
CA THR A 5 -11.55 40.59 6.55
C THR A 5 -11.14 39.11 6.51
N THR A 6 -10.72 38.65 5.33
CA THR A 6 -10.40 37.22 5.04
C THR A 6 -9.29 36.65 5.93
N SER A 7 -8.40 37.50 6.46
CA SER A 7 -7.37 37.14 7.44
C SER A 7 -7.94 36.73 8.80
N ASP A 8 -9.03 37.35 9.25
CA ASP A 8 -9.69 37.02 10.54
C ASP A 8 -10.49 35.71 10.47
N ARG A 9 -11.05 35.38 9.30
CA ARG A 9 -11.62 34.03 9.07
C ARG A 9 -10.56 32.94 9.19
N ARG A 10 -9.35 33.19 8.66
CA ARG A 10 -8.24 32.24 8.72
C ARG A 10 -7.70 32.06 10.14
N LYS A 11 -7.61 33.14 10.93
CA LYS A 11 -7.24 33.07 12.36
C LYS A 11 -8.27 32.32 13.22
N ARG A 12 -9.57 32.45 12.95
CA ARG A 12 -10.61 31.66 13.65
C ARG A 12 -10.60 30.19 13.24
N MET A 13 -10.28 29.86 11.99
CA MET A 13 -10.14 28.48 11.54
C MET A 13 -8.91 27.78 12.17
N MET A 14 -7.78 28.47 12.24
CA MET A 14 -6.57 27.97 12.90
C MET A 14 -6.75 27.76 14.41
N ARG A 15 -7.50 28.65 15.08
CA ARG A 15 -7.78 28.51 16.53
C ARG A 15 -8.70 27.33 16.85
N ARG A 16 -9.49 26.86 15.89
CA ARG A 16 -10.33 25.65 16.02
C ARG A 16 -9.56 24.36 15.76
N ILE A 17 -8.47 24.39 14.98
CA ILE A 17 -7.63 23.21 14.74
C ILE A 17 -6.74 22.93 15.97
N HIS A 18 -6.23 23.97 16.64
CA HIS A 18 -5.42 23.80 17.84
C HIS A 18 -6.19 23.30 19.08
N THR A 19 -7.51 23.49 19.14
CA THR A 19 -8.33 22.95 20.25
C THR A 19 -8.70 21.47 20.05
N PHE A 20 -8.83 21.00 18.81
CA PHE A 20 -9.10 19.58 18.54
C PHE A 20 -7.84 18.71 18.73
N GLN A 21 -6.65 19.26 18.51
CA GLN A 21 -5.39 18.53 18.71
C GLN A 21 -4.95 18.41 20.17
N SER A 22 -5.55 19.19 21.08
CA SER A 22 -5.29 19.09 22.53
C SER A 22 -6.21 18.11 23.27
N GLU A 23 -7.30 17.64 22.64
CA GLU A 23 -8.23 16.66 23.24
C GLU A 23 -7.90 15.20 22.89
N ASP A 24 -7.20 14.94 21.77
CA ASP A 24 -6.80 13.58 21.37
C ASP A 24 -5.45 13.11 21.97
N GLN A 25 -4.79 13.94 22.79
CA GLN A 25 -3.43 13.68 23.29
C GLN A 25 -3.32 13.50 24.81
N SER A 26 -4.44 13.35 25.53
CA SER A 26 -4.47 13.14 26.99
C SER A 26 -4.93 11.75 27.45
N THR A 27 -5.11 10.78 26.55
CA THR A 27 -5.43 9.39 26.92
C THR A 27 -4.41 8.41 26.34
N HIS A 28 -3.17 8.46 26.82
CA HIS A 28 -2.27 7.29 26.86
C HIS A 28 -1.04 7.64 27.70
N GLY A 29 -1.05 7.23 28.96
CA GLY A 29 0.11 7.39 29.84
C GLY A 29 -0.23 7.44 31.32
N SER A 30 -0.74 6.34 31.86
CA SER A 30 -0.56 6.04 33.28
C SER A 30 -0.42 4.54 33.43
N GLU A 31 0.82 4.11 33.68
CA GLU A 31 1.16 2.88 34.38
C GLU A 31 0.20 2.72 35.56
N PHE A 32 -0.64 1.69 35.51
CA PHE A 32 -1.52 1.32 36.60
C PHE A 32 -0.96 0.03 37.21
N GLU A 33 -0.36 0.20 38.38
CA GLU A 33 0.15 -0.84 39.26
C GLU A 33 -1.00 -1.79 39.63
N LEU A 34 -0.84 -3.08 39.30
CA LEU A 34 -1.82 -4.12 39.60
C LEU A 34 -1.54 -4.70 40.99
N ASP A 35 -2.25 -4.21 42.00
CA ASP A 35 -2.43 -4.95 43.25
C ASP A 35 -3.50 -6.03 43.04
N PHE A 36 -3.07 -7.29 43.01
CA PHE A 36 -3.97 -8.45 43.08
C PHE A 36 -4.31 -8.76 44.54
N PRO A 37 -5.59 -8.95 44.91
CA PRO A 37 -5.91 -9.61 46.16
C PRO A 37 -5.76 -11.13 45.99
N SER A 38 -4.92 -11.73 46.82
CA SER A 38 -4.82 -13.19 46.95
C SER A 38 -6.11 -13.75 47.55
N VAL A 39 -6.82 -14.59 46.79
CA VAL A 39 -7.93 -15.39 47.29
C VAL A 39 -7.35 -16.56 48.08
N HIS A 40 -7.62 -16.58 49.39
CA HIS A 40 -7.38 -17.73 50.26
C HIS A 40 -8.47 -18.76 49.95
N TYR A 41 -8.07 -19.96 49.52
CA TYR A 41 -8.94 -21.14 49.61
C TYR A 41 -8.60 -21.83 50.94
N ASP A 42 -9.63 -22.01 51.76
CA ASP A 42 -9.62 -22.92 52.91
C ASP A 42 -10.06 -24.29 52.37
N ASP A 43 -9.17 -25.28 52.41
CA ASP A 43 -9.50 -26.70 52.19
C ASP A 43 -9.47 -27.40 53.55
N ASP A 44 -10.66 -27.58 54.13
CA ASP A 44 -10.92 -28.59 55.16
C ASP A 44 -11.54 -29.81 54.46
N ASP A 45 -10.87 -30.96 54.52
CA ASP A 45 -11.51 -32.26 54.79
C ASP A 45 -10.47 -33.39 54.94
N ASP A 46 -10.48 -33.98 56.14
CA ASP A 46 -9.81 -35.23 56.49
C ASP A 46 -10.61 -36.44 55.98
N ASN A 47 -9.99 -37.38 55.26
CA ASN A 47 -10.08 -38.80 55.64
C ASN A 47 -9.08 -39.73 54.93
N ALA A 48 -8.67 -40.75 55.68
CA ALA A 48 -7.60 -41.71 55.42
C ALA A 48 -7.98 -42.86 54.46
N SER A 49 -7.00 -43.40 53.72
CA SER A 49 -6.46 -44.78 53.90
C SER A 49 -5.62 -45.25 52.71
N ASP A 50 -4.39 -45.68 53.03
CA ASP A 50 -3.46 -46.60 52.37
C ASP A 50 -3.77 -47.21 50.99
N THR A 51 -2.88 -46.98 50.01
CA THR A 51 -2.33 -48.06 49.17
C THR A 51 -0.95 -47.65 48.61
N ALA A 52 0.06 -48.47 48.87
CA ALA A 52 1.43 -48.28 48.40
C ALA A 52 1.58 -48.59 46.90
N SER A 53 2.09 -47.65 46.11
CA SER A 53 2.94 -47.93 44.94
C SER A 53 3.50 -46.66 44.29
N GLN A 54 4.82 -46.66 44.08
CA GLN A 54 5.58 -45.90 43.08
C GLN A 54 5.84 -44.40 43.33
N GLN A 55 6.97 -44.14 44.01
CA GLN A 55 7.68 -42.86 44.01
C GLN A 55 8.10 -42.49 42.57
N VAL A 56 7.29 -41.67 41.91
CA VAL A 56 7.68 -40.96 40.68
C VAL A 56 8.43 -39.70 41.12
N ASN A 57 9.71 -39.60 40.73
CA ASN A 57 10.56 -38.44 40.97
C ASN A 57 9.91 -37.17 40.39
N ARG A 58 9.42 -36.28 41.24
CA ARG A 58 8.77 -35.01 40.87
C ARG A 58 9.73 -33.88 40.49
N ASN A 59 11.03 -34.14 40.41
CA ASN A 59 12.05 -33.13 40.09
C ASN A 59 12.39 -33.00 38.60
N LEU A 60 11.53 -33.46 37.69
CA LEU A 60 11.79 -33.38 36.24
C LEU A 60 10.79 -32.50 35.47
N LEU A 61 10.03 -31.65 36.17
CA LEU A 61 9.02 -30.77 35.56
C LEU A 61 9.15 -29.29 35.99
N PHE A 62 10.37 -28.86 36.33
CA PHE A 62 10.65 -27.43 36.52
C PHE A 62 11.39 -26.87 35.30
N VAL A 63 10.76 -25.90 34.64
CA VAL A 63 11.45 -24.96 33.75
C VAL A 63 12.27 -24.04 34.66
N PRO A 64 13.60 -23.87 34.42
CA PRO A 64 14.41 -23.02 35.27
C PRO A 64 13.98 -21.55 35.13
N ASP A 65 14.04 -20.85 36.26
CA ASP A 65 13.65 -19.45 36.39
C ASP A 65 14.63 -18.54 35.60
N ILE A 66 14.12 -17.47 35.00
CA ILE A 66 14.82 -16.63 34.01
C ILE A 66 16.05 -15.91 34.60
N HIS A 67 16.21 -15.93 35.92
CA HIS A 67 17.29 -15.26 36.63
C HIS A 67 18.61 -16.06 36.75
N GLU A 68 18.66 -17.35 36.39
CA GLU A 68 19.91 -18.14 36.43
C GLU A 68 20.73 -18.10 35.14
N LEU A 69 20.15 -17.66 34.02
CA LEU A 69 20.87 -17.41 32.79
C LEU A 69 21.27 -15.94 32.76
N LYS A 70 22.55 -15.63 33.03
CA LYS A 70 23.18 -14.31 32.83
C LYS A 70 23.13 -13.88 31.34
N LEU A 71 21.95 -13.74 30.77
CA LEU A 71 21.72 -13.06 29.50
C LEU A 71 21.62 -11.58 29.83
N ASP A 72 22.67 -10.87 29.44
CA ASP A 72 22.80 -9.43 29.59
C ASP A 72 21.61 -8.71 28.91
N LYS A 73 21.36 -7.50 29.43
CA LYS A 73 20.21 -6.62 29.18
C LYS A 73 19.61 -6.73 27.78
N GLY A 74 18.30 -6.93 27.75
CA GLY A 74 17.47 -6.89 26.55
C GLY A 74 17.74 -5.66 25.70
N GLU A 75 18.14 -5.90 24.45
CA GLU A 75 18.02 -4.91 23.39
C GLU A 75 16.55 -4.58 23.23
N ARG A 76 16.22 -3.30 23.45
CA ARG A 76 14.87 -2.76 23.25
C ARG A 76 14.45 -3.05 21.80
N PRO A 77 13.18 -3.38 21.53
CA PRO A 77 12.72 -3.60 20.17
C PRO A 77 13.04 -2.37 19.32
N PRO A 78 13.65 -2.52 18.13
CA PRO A 78 14.03 -1.38 17.31
C PRO A 78 12.78 -0.57 16.98
N HIS A 79 12.89 0.76 17.13
CA HIS A 79 11.83 1.69 16.79
C HIS A 79 11.37 1.39 15.35
N LYS A 80 10.06 1.45 15.07
CA LYS A 80 9.43 1.07 13.78
C LYS A 80 10.08 1.76 12.54
N ARG A 81 10.86 2.82 12.76
CA ARG A 81 11.63 3.55 11.74
C ARG A 81 12.96 2.86 11.37
N ASP A 82 13.59 2.15 12.30
CA ASP A 82 14.96 1.60 12.14
C ASP A 82 14.97 0.24 11.42
N VAL A 83 13.84 -0.47 11.38
CA VAL A 83 13.74 -1.78 10.72
C VAL A 83 13.66 -1.64 9.20
N ILE A 84 13.06 -0.56 8.70
CA ILE A 84 12.96 -0.31 7.24
C ILE A 84 14.33 0.10 6.68
N GLU A 85 15.16 0.77 7.49
CA GLU A 85 16.49 1.22 7.07
C GLU A 85 17.55 0.11 7.15
N LYS A 86 17.32 -0.95 7.93
CA LYS A 86 18.25 -2.08 8.13
C LYS A 86 17.80 -3.41 7.53
N ILE A 87 16.96 -3.40 6.49
CA ILE A 87 16.95 -4.55 5.60
C ILE A 87 18.30 -4.49 4.88
N PRO A 88 19.23 -5.47 5.07
CA PRO A 88 20.38 -5.55 4.19
C PRO A 88 19.82 -5.89 2.81
N MET A 89 19.50 -4.87 2.03
CA MET A 89 19.46 -4.98 0.58
C MET A 89 20.75 -5.70 0.26
N ARG A 90 20.66 -6.92 -0.27
CA ARG A 90 21.81 -7.61 -0.82
C ARG A 90 22.35 -6.66 -1.86
N VAL A 91 23.33 -5.85 -1.45
CA VAL A 91 23.97 -4.85 -2.27
C VAL A 91 24.70 -5.70 -3.30
N ARG A 92 24.01 -6.02 -4.40
CA ARG A 92 24.64 -6.55 -5.59
C ARG A 92 25.36 -5.35 -6.19
N SER A 93 26.44 -4.99 -5.51
CA SER A 93 27.54 -4.11 -5.88
C SER A 93 27.17 -2.95 -6.81
N GLN A 94 27.52 -1.74 -6.38
CA GLN A 94 27.77 -0.60 -7.27
C GLN A 94 28.82 -0.88 -8.38
N SER A 95 29.23 -2.12 -8.63
CA SER A 95 30.04 -2.54 -9.77
C SER A 95 29.46 -2.14 -11.11
N TRP A 96 28.14 -1.95 -11.25
CA TRP A 96 27.60 -1.42 -12.51
C TRP A 96 27.86 0.08 -12.69
N LEU A 97 27.77 0.89 -11.62
CA LEU A 97 28.15 2.32 -11.66
C LEU A 97 29.61 2.51 -12.10
N ILE A 98 30.49 1.57 -11.73
CA ILE A 98 31.89 1.53 -12.18
C ILE A 98 31.98 0.98 -13.62
N ARG A 99 31.11 0.04 -14.00
CA ARG A 99 31.11 -0.59 -15.33
C ARG A 99 30.43 0.24 -16.41
N THR A 100 29.60 1.25 -16.18
CA THR A 100 28.93 1.97 -17.31
C THR A 100 29.31 3.39 -17.51
N ARG A 101 30.19 3.92 -16.67
CA ARG A 101 30.91 5.15 -16.97
C ARG A 101 31.68 5.06 -18.30
N HIS A 102 32.15 3.86 -18.71
CA HIS A 102 32.84 3.69 -20.00
C HIS A 102 31.91 3.80 -21.23
N LEU A 103 30.60 3.55 -21.11
CA LEU A 103 29.67 3.61 -22.26
C LEU A 103 29.28 5.05 -22.64
N LEU A 104 29.42 6.01 -21.72
CA LEU A 104 29.16 7.43 -21.98
C LEU A 104 30.42 8.20 -22.37
N HIS A 105 31.61 7.66 -22.07
CA HIS A 105 32.92 8.26 -22.33
C HIS A 105 33.75 7.48 -23.36
N GLU A 106 33.09 6.88 -24.35
CA GLU A 106 33.83 6.33 -25.48
C GLU A 106 34.32 7.50 -26.35
N GLU A 107 35.59 7.87 -26.18
CA GLU A 107 36.36 8.60 -27.19
C GLU A 107 36.33 7.75 -28.46
N ARG A 108 35.30 7.99 -29.29
CA ARG A 108 35.04 7.19 -30.48
C ARG A 108 36.22 7.28 -31.42
N GLU A 109 36.92 6.16 -31.57
CA GLU A 109 37.91 5.98 -32.61
C GLU A 109 37.37 6.42 -33.98
N PRO A 110 38.20 7.07 -34.81
CA PRO A 110 37.78 7.48 -36.15
C PRO A 110 37.26 6.25 -36.91
N PRO A 111 36.21 6.44 -37.72
CA PRO A 111 35.60 5.31 -38.40
C PRO A 111 36.58 4.73 -39.43
N PRO A 112 36.63 3.40 -39.63
CA PRO A 112 37.61 2.75 -40.49
C PRO A 112 37.46 3.25 -41.93
N LEU A 113 38.55 3.25 -42.73
CA LEU A 113 38.54 3.74 -44.12
C LEU A 113 37.43 3.11 -44.97
N ILE A 114 37.08 1.84 -44.71
CA ILE A 114 35.96 1.13 -45.34
C ILE A 114 34.61 1.84 -45.15
N SER A 115 34.37 2.41 -43.97
CA SER A 115 33.13 3.14 -43.69
C SER A 115 33.01 4.41 -44.53
N HIS A 116 34.14 5.08 -44.79
CA HIS A 116 34.19 6.24 -45.67
C HIS A 116 33.94 5.84 -47.13
N MET A 117 34.53 4.74 -47.59
CA MET A 117 34.28 4.20 -48.93
C MET A 117 32.81 3.83 -49.13
N MET A 118 32.17 3.17 -48.16
CA MET A 118 30.74 2.87 -48.21
C MET A 118 29.86 4.12 -48.18
N LEU A 119 30.23 5.12 -47.37
CA LEU A 119 29.52 6.40 -47.35
C LEU A 119 29.58 7.11 -48.70
N ILE A 120 30.75 7.11 -49.34
CA ILE A 120 30.93 7.69 -50.69
C ILE A 120 30.12 6.91 -51.71
N PHE A 121 30.13 5.58 -51.66
CA PHE A 121 29.33 4.75 -52.56
C PHE A 121 27.82 5.01 -52.43
N SER A 122 27.31 5.07 -51.19
CA SER A 122 25.90 5.39 -50.93
C SER A 122 25.53 6.82 -51.31
N SER A 123 26.43 7.80 -51.11
CA SER A 123 26.17 9.17 -51.56
C SER A 123 26.16 9.31 -53.08
N VAL A 124 27.03 8.59 -53.79
CA VAL A 124 27.02 8.53 -55.27
C VAL A 124 25.73 7.92 -55.78
N LEU A 125 25.28 6.80 -55.21
CA LEU A 125 23.99 6.19 -55.57
C LEU A 125 22.80 7.12 -55.28
N PHE A 126 22.84 7.86 -54.17
CA PHE A 126 21.81 8.83 -53.83
C PHE A 126 21.72 9.97 -54.86
N VAL A 127 22.86 10.51 -55.30
CA VAL A 127 22.93 11.56 -56.33
C VAL A 127 22.47 11.02 -57.69
N MET A 128 22.89 9.82 -58.07
CA MET A 128 22.51 9.20 -59.35
C MET A 128 21.00 8.89 -59.45
N SER A 129 20.36 8.58 -58.33
CA SER A 129 18.93 8.24 -58.23
C SER A 129 18.02 9.43 -57.87
N PHE A 130 18.57 10.64 -57.83
CA PHE A 130 17.79 11.86 -57.63
C PHE A 130 16.88 12.10 -58.86
N PRO A 131 15.58 12.43 -58.71
CA PRO A 131 14.87 12.86 -57.50
C PRO A 131 14.14 11.76 -56.71
N TRP A 132 14.10 10.52 -57.21
CA TRP A 132 13.30 9.43 -56.61
C TRP A 132 13.75 9.06 -55.20
N SER A 133 15.06 9.15 -54.94
CA SER A 133 15.67 8.85 -53.64
C SER A 133 15.18 9.76 -52.50
N LEU A 134 14.72 10.97 -52.81
CA LEU A 134 14.32 11.97 -51.81
C LEU A 134 13.11 11.50 -50.99
N PHE A 135 12.17 10.80 -51.62
CA PHE A 135 10.99 10.25 -50.95
C PHE A 135 11.35 9.13 -49.95
N PHE A 136 12.43 8.39 -50.19
CA PHE A 136 12.88 7.32 -49.29
C PHE A 136 13.76 7.81 -48.13
N CYS A 137 14.47 8.92 -48.32
CA CYS A 137 15.37 9.49 -47.30
C CYS A 137 14.64 10.29 -46.21
N ILE A 138 13.46 10.81 -46.55
CA ILE A 138 12.68 11.66 -45.65
C ILE A 138 11.88 10.78 -44.69
N LYS A 139 12.17 10.91 -43.39
CA LYS A 139 11.38 10.26 -42.33
C LYS A 139 10.90 11.29 -41.32
N ILE A 140 9.62 11.18 -40.95
CA ILE A 140 8.96 12.04 -39.98
C ILE A 140 8.78 11.25 -38.69
N ILE A 141 9.23 11.81 -37.57
CA ILE A 141 9.01 11.24 -36.23
C ILE A 141 8.14 12.16 -35.38
N LYS A 142 7.26 11.55 -34.60
CA LYS A 142 6.32 12.23 -33.71
C LYS A 142 7.04 12.81 -32.48
N GLU A 143 6.46 13.84 -31.87
CA GLU A 143 7.04 14.55 -30.71
C GLU A 143 7.42 13.63 -29.54
N TYR A 144 6.59 12.63 -29.27
CA TYR A 144 6.77 11.67 -28.18
C TYR A 144 7.71 10.49 -28.52
N GLN A 145 8.29 10.47 -29.71
CA GLN A 145 9.20 9.43 -30.18
C GLN A 145 10.62 9.99 -30.34
N ARG A 146 11.61 9.10 -30.23
CA ARG A 146 13.01 9.40 -30.57
C ARG A 146 13.56 8.31 -31.48
N ALA A 147 14.37 8.71 -32.45
CA ALA A 147 15.12 7.77 -33.29
C ALA A 147 16.53 7.58 -32.76
N VAL A 148 16.89 6.31 -32.59
CA VAL A 148 18.27 5.85 -32.46
C VAL A 148 18.72 5.41 -33.85
N ILE A 149 19.75 6.06 -34.39
CA ILE A 149 20.24 5.79 -35.75
C ILE A 149 21.60 5.09 -35.65
N PHE A 150 21.67 3.92 -36.29
CA PHE A 150 22.88 3.14 -36.45
C PHE A 150 23.37 3.27 -37.88
N ARG A 151 24.60 3.72 -38.06
CA ARG A 151 25.29 3.83 -39.34
C ARG A 151 26.33 2.74 -39.43
N LEU A 152 26.15 1.77 -40.34
CA LEU A 152 27.03 0.59 -40.44
C LEU A 152 27.21 -0.11 -39.07
N GLY A 153 26.13 -0.19 -38.28
CA GLY A 153 26.14 -0.77 -36.93
C GLY A 153 26.72 0.12 -35.82
N ARG A 154 27.28 1.29 -36.13
CA ARG A 154 27.78 2.25 -35.12
C ARG A 154 26.74 3.33 -34.82
N LEU A 155 26.59 3.70 -33.56
CA LEU A 155 25.74 4.82 -33.17
C LEU A 155 26.25 6.14 -33.79
N ILE A 156 25.38 7.06 -34.20
CA ILE A 156 25.78 8.38 -34.74
C ILE A 156 26.34 9.32 -33.65
N LYS A 157 27.25 10.25 -34.02
CA LYS A 157 27.99 11.16 -33.10
C LYS A 157 27.12 12.20 -32.38
N GLY A 158 25.81 12.21 -32.59
CA GLY A 158 24.85 13.12 -31.93
C GLY A 158 23.86 12.43 -30.98
N GLY A 159 24.07 11.15 -30.66
CA GLY A 159 23.12 10.37 -29.86
C GLY A 159 21.80 10.17 -30.58
N THR A 160 20.68 10.48 -29.92
CA THR A 160 19.33 10.36 -30.48
C THR A 160 18.89 11.61 -31.21
N LYS A 161 18.23 11.43 -32.35
CA LYS A 161 17.60 12.55 -33.04
C LYS A 161 16.23 12.88 -32.43
N GLY A 162 16.01 14.18 -32.25
CA GLY A 162 14.76 14.75 -31.79
C GLY A 162 13.61 14.58 -32.79
N PRO A 163 12.41 15.05 -32.42
CA PRO A 163 11.23 14.92 -33.26
C PRO A 163 11.28 15.85 -34.48
N GLY A 164 10.46 15.55 -35.49
CA GLY A 164 10.41 16.30 -36.74
C GLY A 164 11.01 15.57 -37.94
N LEU A 165 11.39 16.35 -38.95
CA LEU A 165 11.92 15.87 -40.22
C LEU A 165 13.42 15.63 -40.09
N PHE A 166 13.89 14.42 -40.40
CA PHE A 166 15.32 14.18 -40.52
C PHE A 166 15.61 13.23 -41.68
N PHE A 167 16.78 13.44 -42.27
CA PHE A 167 17.29 12.65 -43.39
C PHE A 167 18.02 11.41 -42.88
N ILE A 168 17.67 10.27 -43.48
CA ILE A 168 18.28 8.97 -43.26
C ILE A 168 18.80 8.48 -44.61
N LEU A 169 20.02 7.94 -44.67
CA LEU A 169 20.49 7.33 -45.91
C LEU A 169 19.92 5.90 -46.04
N PRO A 170 19.07 5.63 -47.06
CA PRO A 170 18.66 4.27 -47.37
C PRO A 170 19.91 3.44 -47.71
N CYS A 171 19.96 2.19 -47.27
CA CYS A 171 21.07 1.22 -47.36
C CYS A 171 22.11 1.24 -46.23
N ILE A 172 22.44 2.40 -45.64
CA ILE A 172 23.51 2.46 -44.60
C ILE A 172 22.95 2.65 -43.19
N ASP A 173 21.91 3.47 -43.06
CA ASP A 173 21.40 3.90 -41.77
C ASP A 173 20.19 3.03 -41.36
N THR A 174 20.30 2.35 -40.22
CA THR A 174 19.19 1.64 -39.57
C THR A 174 18.62 2.51 -38.46
N CYS A 175 17.33 2.85 -38.52
CA CYS A 175 16.66 3.61 -37.48
C CYS A 175 15.79 2.72 -36.59
N LYS A 176 15.95 2.82 -35.27
CA LYS A 176 15.03 2.24 -34.28
C LYS A 176 14.30 3.36 -33.56
N ILE A 177 12.97 3.35 -33.64
CA ILE A 177 12.11 4.36 -33.04
C ILE A 177 11.68 3.86 -31.66
N VAL A 178 11.85 4.70 -30.64
CA VAL A 178 11.46 4.39 -29.26
C VAL A 178 10.45 5.43 -28.79
N ASP A 179 9.38 4.97 -28.14
CA ASP A 179 8.39 5.83 -27.49
C ASP A 179 8.89 6.24 -26.10
N LEU A 180 8.77 7.54 -25.78
CA LEU A 180 9.16 8.09 -24.48
C LEU A 180 8.00 8.21 -23.49
N ARG A 181 6.77 7.88 -23.92
CA ARG A 181 5.60 7.93 -23.04
C ARG A 181 5.65 6.87 -21.95
N VAL A 182 4.86 7.11 -20.90
CA VAL A 182 4.61 6.13 -19.86
C VAL A 182 3.85 4.96 -20.48
N LEU A 183 4.43 3.79 -20.35
CA LEU A 183 3.87 2.51 -20.74
C LEU A 183 3.58 1.71 -19.47
N SER A 184 2.49 0.94 -19.51
CA SER A 184 2.14 0.01 -18.46
C SER A 184 2.27 -1.43 -18.97
N PHE A 185 2.79 -2.32 -18.15
CA PHE A 185 2.64 -3.75 -18.37
C PHE A 185 2.19 -4.45 -17.09
N ASP A 186 1.41 -5.51 -17.27
CA ASP A 186 0.99 -6.38 -16.18
C ASP A 186 2.10 -7.40 -15.88
N VAL A 187 2.37 -7.60 -14.60
CA VAL A 187 3.18 -8.70 -14.10
C VAL A 187 2.24 -9.89 -13.91
N PRO A 188 2.47 -11.02 -14.59
CA PRO A 188 1.58 -12.17 -14.45
C PRO A 188 1.58 -12.70 -13.02
N PRO A 189 0.45 -13.28 -12.55
CA PRO A 189 0.31 -13.74 -11.18
C PRO A 189 1.46 -14.63 -10.72
N GLN A 190 2.04 -14.33 -9.55
CA GLN A 190 3.14 -15.07 -8.96
C GLN A 190 2.66 -15.76 -7.68
N GLU A 191 2.83 -17.09 -7.60
CA GLU A 191 2.66 -17.83 -6.35
C GLU A 191 3.91 -17.69 -5.49
N ILE A 192 3.72 -17.19 -4.27
CA ILE A 192 4.80 -16.93 -3.32
C ILE A 192 4.40 -17.40 -1.92
N LEU A 193 5.39 -17.74 -1.11
CA LEU A 193 5.23 -17.99 0.31
C LEU A 193 5.56 -16.71 1.08
N SER A 194 4.61 -16.21 1.88
CA SER A 194 4.83 -15.07 2.76
C SER A 194 5.69 -15.42 3.98
N ARG A 195 6.08 -14.41 4.76
CA ARG A 195 6.84 -14.62 6.01
C ARG A 195 6.09 -15.50 7.03
N ASP A 196 4.76 -15.49 6.99
CA ASP A 196 3.91 -16.26 7.89
C ASP A 196 3.58 -17.65 7.34
N SER A 197 4.34 -18.12 6.34
CA SER A 197 4.14 -19.42 5.69
C SER A 197 2.79 -19.58 5.00
N VAL A 198 2.19 -18.48 4.52
CA VAL A 198 0.95 -18.51 3.73
C VAL A 198 1.27 -18.41 2.25
N THR A 199 0.70 -19.32 1.46
CA THR A 199 0.78 -19.24 0.00
C THR A 199 -0.21 -18.20 -0.52
N VAL A 200 0.30 -17.23 -1.29
CA VAL A 200 -0.50 -16.17 -1.90
C VAL A 200 -0.11 -16.00 -3.36
N SER A 201 -1.09 -15.68 -4.20
CA SER A 201 -0.88 -15.34 -5.60
C SER A 201 -1.03 -13.83 -5.77
N VAL A 202 0.03 -13.15 -6.17
CA VAL A 202 0.04 -11.67 -6.28
C VAL A 202 0.23 -11.23 -7.72
N GLU A 203 -0.56 -10.24 -8.12
CA GLU A 203 -0.51 -9.57 -9.41
C GLU A 203 -0.20 -8.07 -9.21
N ALA A 204 0.56 -7.49 -10.12
CA ALA A 204 0.95 -6.08 -10.06
C ALA A 204 1.03 -5.47 -11.46
N VAL A 205 0.90 -4.15 -11.54
CA VAL A 205 1.06 -3.34 -12.75
C VAL A 205 2.21 -2.37 -12.55
N ILE A 206 3.04 -2.22 -13.57
CA ILE A 206 4.22 -1.35 -13.50
C ILE A 206 4.11 -0.29 -14.58
N TYR A 207 4.22 0.97 -14.14
CA TYR A 207 4.28 2.14 -15.00
C TYR A 207 5.73 2.56 -15.14
N PHE A 208 6.22 2.56 -16.36
CA PHE A 208 7.60 2.90 -16.69
C PHE A 208 7.66 3.72 -17.96
N ARG A 209 8.73 4.47 -18.15
CA ARG A 209 9.03 5.14 -19.41
C ARG A 209 10.50 4.97 -19.77
N VAL A 210 10.81 5.07 -21.04
CA VAL A 210 12.21 5.11 -21.48
C VAL A 210 12.75 6.52 -21.21
N SER A 211 13.77 6.61 -20.36
CA SER A 211 14.46 7.88 -20.05
C SER A 211 15.58 8.14 -21.05
N ASN A 212 16.38 7.11 -21.36
CA ASN A 212 17.45 7.19 -22.35
C ASN A 212 17.26 6.16 -23.47
N PRO A 213 16.77 6.58 -24.65
CA PRO A 213 16.51 5.66 -25.77
C PRO A 213 17.79 5.07 -26.39
N VAL A 214 18.96 5.73 -26.27
CA VAL A 214 20.22 5.12 -26.72
C VAL A 214 20.51 3.88 -25.88
N ILE A 215 20.57 4.06 -24.56
CA ILE A 215 20.92 3.01 -23.58
C ILE A 215 19.92 1.85 -23.66
N SER A 216 18.62 2.17 -23.79
CA SER A 216 17.57 1.17 -23.90
C SER A 216 17.68 0.26 -25.12
N VAL A 217 18.25 0.77 -26.22
CA VAL A 217 18.46 -0.03 -27.44
C VAL A 217 19.82 -0.73 -27.45
N THR A 218 20.86 -0.14 -26.86
CA THR A 218 22.23 -0.68 -26.93
C THR A 218 22.53 -1.69 -25.83
N ASN A 219 22.01 -1.50 -24.62
CA ASN A 219 22.43 -2.29 -23.45
C ASN A 219 21.60 -3.55 -23.24
N VAL A 220 20.39 -3.60 -23.79
CA VAL A 220 19.46 -4.73 -23.65
C VAL A 220 18.77 -5.01 -24.98
N ASN A 221 18.57 -6.28 -25.30
CA ASN A 221 17.86 -6.70 -26.50
C ASN A 221 16.40 -6.19 -26.50
N ASP A 222 15.67 -6.45 -25.40
CA ASP A 222 14.33 -5.96 -25.12
C ASP A 222 14.21 -5.44 -23.68
N ALA A 223 14.25 -4.12 -23.52
CA ALA A 223 14.15 -3.48 -22.22
C ALA A 223 12.80 -3.75 -21.53
N GLN A 224 11.69 -3.91 -22.29
CA GLN A 224 10.37 -4.15 -21.71
C GLN A 224 10.30 -5.56 -21.12
N PHE A 225 10.75 -6.56 -21.89
CA PHE A 225 10.77 -7.95 -21.44
C PHE A 225 11.71 -8.16 -20.25
N SER A 226 12.93 -7.61 -20.30
CA SER A 226 13.88 -7.70 -19.19
C SER A 226 13.37 -7.02 -17.92
N THR A 227 12.69 -5.87 -18.05
CA THR A 227 12.03 -5.18 -16.92
C THR A 227 10.91 -6.03 -16.33
N ARG A 228 10.11 -6.71 -17.16
CA ARG A 228 9.07 -7.63 -16.68
C ARG A 228 9.64 -8.80 -15.88
N LEU A 229 10.74 -9.40 -16.34
CA LEU A 229 11.38 -10.50 -15.62
C LEU A 229 11.99 -10.02 -14.30
N LEU A 230 12.67 -8.87 -14.30
CA LEU A 230 13.20 -8.29 -13.08
C LEU A 230 12.08 -8.00 -12.08
N ALA A 231 10.99 -7.40 -12.53
CA ALA A 231 9.80 -7.13 -11.73
C ALA A 231 9.22 -8.38 -11.05
N GLN A 232 9.14 -9.51 -11.76
CA GLN A 232 8.67 -10.77 -11.16
C GLN A 232 9.58 -11.20 -10.00
N THR A 233 10.89 -11.11 -10.20
CA THR A 233 11.86 -11.51 -9.17
C THR A 233 11.88 -10.54 -7.99
N THR A 234 11.79 -9.22 -8.23
CA THR A 234 11.76 -8.22 -7.16
C THR A 234 10.47 -8.31 -6.36
N LEU A 235 9.32 -8.46 -7.02
CA LEU A 235 8.03 -8.67 -6.37
C LEU A 235 8.07 -9.91 -5.48
N ARG A 236 8.57 -11.05 -5.98
CA ARG A 236 8.73 -12.28 -5.19
C ARG A 236 9.62 -12.07 -3.96
N ASN A 237 10.76 -11.39 -4.14
CA ASN A 237 11.71 -11.16 -3.05
C ASN A 237 11.15 -10.23 -1.97
N VAL A 238 10.54 -9.11 -2.36
CA VAL A 238 9.99 -8.12 -1.42
C VAL A 238 8.81 -8.73 -0.67
N LEU A 239 7.85 -9.32 -1.38
CA LEU A 239 6.66 -9.90 -0.77
C LEU A 239 6.98 -11.13 0.10
N GLY A 240 8.01 -11.92 -0.23
CA GLY A 240 8.46 -13.04 0.62
C GLY A 240 8.99 -12.60 1.99
N THR A 241 9.43 -11.34 2.13
CA THR A 241 9.86 -10.77 3.43
C THR A 241 8.69 -10.19 4.25
N LYS A 242 7.49 -10.13 3.67
CA LYS A 242 6.31 -9.48 4.27
C LYS A 242 5.31 -10.50 4.80
N THR A 243 4.62 -10.09 5.86
CA THR A 243 3.52 -10.84 6.48
C THR A 243 2.25 -10.69 5.65
N LEU A 244 1.30 -11.64 5.76
CA LEU A 244 0.03 -11.54 5.02
C LEU A 244 -0.74 -10.27 5.39
N SER A 245 -0.77 -9.96 6.69
CA SER A 245 -1.46 -8.78 7.22
C SER A 245 -0.87 -7.48 6.66
N GLU A 246 0.47 -7.36 6.59
CA GLU A 246 1.14 -6.21 5.96
C GLU A 246 0.81 -6.11 4.47
N MET A 247 0.75 -7.23 3.75
CA MET A 247 0.40 -7.23 2.32
C MET A 247 -1.02 -6.72 2.06
N LEU A 248 -1.96 -7.00 2.95
CA LEU A 248 -3.35 -6.57 2.83
C LEU A 248 -3.58 -5.13 3.33
N SER A 249 -2.84 -4.69 4.36
CA SER A 249 -3.04 -3.38 5.01
C SER A 249 -2.11 -2.28 4.49
N GLU A 250 -0.83 -2.59 4.23
CA GLU A 250 0.23 -1.65 3.87
C GLU A 250 0.66 -1.79 2.39
N ARG A 251 -0.30 -2.03 1.48
CA ARG A 251 -0.03 -2.25 0.05
C ARG A 251 0.77 -1.12 -0.60
N ASP A 252 0.50 0.13 -0.22
CA ASP A 252 1.15 1.31 -0.79
C ASP A 252 2.62 1.41 -0.34
N ALA A 253 2.93 1.00 0.89
CA ALA A 253 4.31 0.96 1.40
C ALA A 253 5.15 -0.09 0.65
N ILE A 254 4.56 -1.27 0.40
CA ILE A 254 5.20 -2.35 -0.37
C ILE A 254 5.42 -1.93 -1.82
N ALA A 255 4.43 -1.26 -2.42
CA ALA A 255 4.54 -0.70 -3.77
C ALA A 255 5.71 0.29 -3.88
N ASN A 256 5.84 1.23 -2.93
CA ASN A 256 6.92 2.21 -2.90
C ASN A 256 8.31 1.56 -2.72
N ILE A 257 8.42 0.51 -1.89
CA ILE A 257 9.68 -0.23 -1.74
C ILE A 257 10.04 -0.94 -3.04
N THR A 258 9.06 -1.61 -3.66
CA THR A 258 9.26 -2.34 -4.92
C THR A 258 9.63 -1.39 -6.06
N GLU A 259 9.01 -0.21 -6.12
CA GLU A 259 9.35 0.86 -7.07
C GLU A 259 10.82 1.25 -6.96
N LYS A 260 11.30 1.57 -5.73
CA LYS A 260 12.70 1.97 -5.52
C LYS A 260 13.69 0.90 -5.97
N VAL A 261 13.44 -0.36 -5.61
CA VAL A 261 14.30 -1.49 -5.98
C VAL A 261 14.30 -1.70 -7.50
N LEU A 262 13.13 -1.59 -8.14
CA LEU A 262 13.01 -1.78 -9.58
C LEU A 262 13.61 -0.60 -10.37
N ASP A 263 13.43 0.62 -9.90
CA ASP A 263 14.01 1.83 -10.49
C ASP A 263 15.54 1.73 -10.49
N GLU A 264 16.16 1.42 -9.34
CA GLU A 264 17.62 1.24 -9.24
C GLU A 264 18.13 0.14 -10.20
N GLY A 265 17.40 -0.97 -10.30
CA GLY A 265 17.75 -2.08 -11.19
C GLY A 265 17.55 -1.80 -12.69
N THR A 266 16.72 -0.81 -13.07
CA THR A 266 16.36 -0.51 -14.46
C THR A 266 17.07 0.71 -15.05
N VAL A 267 17.70 1.56 -14.22
CA VAL A 267 18.67 2.59 -14.65
C VAL A 267 19.65 2.08 -15.73
N PRO A 268 20.28 0.89 -15.61
CA PRO A 268 21.24 0.41 -16.60
C PRO A 268 20.69 0.17 -17.99
N TRP A 269 19.38 0.01 -18.08
CA TRP A 269 18.64 -0.24 -19.31
C TRP A 269 18.02 1.04 -19.87
N GLY A 270 18.29 2.20 -19.27
CA GLY A 270 17.73 3.48 -19.71
C GLY A 270 16.22 3.59 -19.48
N VAL A 271 15.66 2.74 -18.61
CA VAL A 271 14.25 2.73 -18.22
C VAL A 271 14.11 3.40 -16.86
N LYS A 272 13.10 4.25 -16.72
CA LYS A 272 12.69 4.87 -15.46
C LYS A 272 11.35 4.27 -15.05
N VAL A 273 11.29 3.69 -13.87
CA VAL A 273 10.03 3.25 -13.27
C VAL A 273 9.42 4.46 -12.57
N GLU A 274 8.14 4.74 -12.87
CA GLU A 274 7.42 5.88 -12.29
C GLU A 274 6.52 5.47 -11.14
N ARG A 275 5.90 4.28 -11.23
CA ARG A 275 5.03 3.75 -10.17
C ARG A 275 4.86 2.25 -10.30
N VAL A 276 4.72 1.57 -9.17
CA VAL A 276 4.27 0.18 -9.08
C VAL A 276 2.93 0.16 -8.35
N GLU A 277 1.96 -0.59 -8.87
CA GLU A 277 0.65 -0.78 -8.24
C GLU A 277 0.40 -2.27 -8.03
N ILE A 278 0.05 -2.67 -6.81
CA ILE A 278 -0.39 -4.05 -6.53
C ILE A 278 -1.85 -4.15 -6.96
N LYS A 279 -2.14 -5.04 -7.92
CA LYS A 279 -3.46 -5.17 -8.53
C LYS A 279 -4.38 -6.03 -7.68
N ASP A 280 -3.93 -7.24 -7.33
CA ASP A 280 -4.73 -8.19 -6.55
C ASP A 280 -3.82 -9.16 -5.77
N ILE A 281 -4.31 -9.61 -4.61
CA ILE A 281 -3.68 -10.63 -3.75
C ILE A 281 -4.70 -11.73 -3.51
N ARG A 282 -4.53 -12.85 -4.20
CA ARG A 282 -5.42 -14.01 -4.10
C ARG A 282 -4.88 -15.02 -3.09
N LEU A 283 -5.75 -15.44 -2.18
CA LEU A 283 -5.48 -16.49 -1.21
C LEU A 283 -6.16 -17.80 -1.65
N PRO A 284 -5.68 -18.97 -1.21
CA PRO A 284 -6.38 -20.23 -1.38
C PRO A 284 -7.78 -20.16 -0.77
N HIS A 285 -8.80 -20.65 -1.50
CA HIS A 285 -10.21 -20.53 -1.09
C HIS A 285 -10.49 -21.07 0.32
N GLN A 286 -9.83 -22.15 0.70
CA GLN A 286 -9.96 -22.76 2.03
C GLN A 286 -9.51 -21.81 3.15
N LEU A 287 -8.38 -21.11 2.96
CA LEU A 287 -7.88 -20.14 3.93
C LEU A 287 -8.78 -18.91 4.01
N THR A 288 -9.22 -18.38 2.86
CA THR A 288 -10.12 -17.22 2.81
C THR A 288 -11.40 -17.45 3.61
N ARG A 289 -11.98 -18.65 3.51
CA ARG A 289 -13.20 -19.02 4.26
C ARG A 289 -12.96 -19.06 5.77
N SER A 290 -11.86 -19.68 6.20
CA SER A 290 -11.51 -19.74 7.64
C SER A 290 -11.21 -18.36 8.21
N MET A 291 -10.44 -17.54 7.49
CA MET A 291 -10.14 -16.16 7.89
C MET A 291 -11.40 -15.30 7.96
N ALA A 292 -12.33 -15.46 7.02
CA ALA A 292 -13.61 -14.74 7.05
C ALA A 292 -14.45 -15.12 8.28
N ALA A 293 -14.52 -16.41 8.62
CA ALA A 293 -15.22 -16.88 9.80
C ALA A 293 -14.59 -16.38 11.11
N GLU A 294 -13.25 -16.41 11.20
CA GLU A 294 -12.50 -15.89 12.35
C GLU A 294 -12.71 -14.37 12.50
N ALA A 295 -12.59 -13.61 11.41
CA ALA A 295 -12.81 -12.18 11.42
C ALA A 295 -14.25 -11.80 11.80
N GLU A 296 -15.24 -12.60 11.39
CA GLU A 296 -16.64 -12.41 11.80
C GLU A 296 -16.83 -12.67 13.30
N ALA A 297 -16.24 -13.74 13.84
CA ALA A 297 -16.29 -14.06 15.27
C ALA A 297 -15.64 -12.95 16.11
N VAL A 298 -14.45 -12.47 15.71
CA VAL A 298 -13.76 -11.36 16.38
C VAL A 298 -14.58 -10.08 16.32
N ARG A 299 -15.21 -9.76 15.18
CA ARG A 299 -16.09 -8.59 15.05
C ARG A 299 -17.32 -8.70 15.94
N LYS A 300 -17.96 -9.87 16.02
CA LYS A 300 -19.11 -10.14 16.90
C LYS A 300 -18.73 -10.00 18.37
N ALA A 301 -17.62 -10.59 18.78
CA ALA A 301 -17.12 -10.47 20.14
C ALA A 301 -16.81 -9.00 20.51
N ARG A 302 -16.13 -8.27 19.62
CA ARG A 302 -15.83 -6.86 19.82
C ARG A 302 -17.09 -5.99 19.90
N ALA A 303 -18.09 -6.27 19.05
CA ALA A 303 -19.37 -5.57 19.11
C ALA A 303 -20.11 -5.84 20.44
N ALA A 304 -20.09 -7.06 20.95
CA ALA A 304 -20.69 -7.41 22.24
C ALA A 304 -20.00 -6.69 23.41
N ILE A 305 -18.67 -6.61 23.40
CA ILE A 305 -17.91 -5.87 24.43
C ILE A 305 -18.25 -4.37 24.37
N ILE A 306 -18.27 -3.77 23.18
CA ILE A 306 -18.64 -2.36 23.00
C ILE A 306 -20.08 -2.11 23.48
N HIS A 307 -21.00 -3.04 23.22
CA HIS A 307 -22.38 -2.93 23.67
C HIS A 307 -22.50 -3.01 25.20
N ALA A 308 -21.88 -4.00 25.83
CA ALA A 308 -21.89 -4.17 27.28
C ALA A 308 -21.22 -2.98 27.99
N GLU A 309 -20.11 -2.47 27.46
CA GLU A 309 -19.45 -1.28 27.99
C GLU A 309 -20.30 -0.02 27.79
N GLY A 310 -20.98 0.09 26.65
CA GLY A 310 -21.96 1.15 26.38
C GLY A 310 -23.13 1.11 27.37
N GLU A 311 -23.67 -0.07 27.67
CA GLU A 311 -24.79 -0.28 28.60
C GLU A 311 -24.39 0.00 30.05
N LYS A 312 -23.19 -0.43 30.46
CA LYS A 312 -22.60 -0.11 31.77
C LYS A 312 -22.42 1.39 31.95
N ASN A 313 -21.84 2.07 30.95
CA ASN A 313 -21.65 3.51 31.00
C ASN A 313 -23.00 4.23 31.03
N ALA A 314 -23.95 3.85 30.17
CA ALA A 314 -25.31 4.41 30.18
C ALA A 314 -25.99 4.23 31.55
N SER A 315 -25.89 3.05 32.16
CA SER A 315 -26.44 2.77 33.48
C SER A 315 -25.83 3.67 34.56
N ARG A 316 -24.52 3.91 34.51
CA ARG A 316 -23.83 4.84 35.42
C ARG A 316 -24.38 6.27 35.27
N TRP A 317 -24.43 6.80 34.04
CA TRP A 317 -24.97 8.13 33.77
C TRP A 317 -26.45 8.25 34.19
N MET A 318 -27.25 7.21 33.98
CA MET A 318 -28.66 7.18 34.39
C MET A 318 -28.81 7.18 35.91
N SER A 319 -27.96 6.44 36.64
CA SER A 319 -27.94 6.44 38.10
C SER A 319 -27.60 7.82 38.66
N GLU A 320 -26.54 8.45 38.14
CA GLU A 320 -26.13 9.80 38.55
C GLU A 320 -27.23 10.83 38.23
N ALA A 321 -27.84 10.76 37.05
CA ALA A 321 -28.97 11.61 36.71
C ALA A 321 -30.19 11.38 37.63
N ALA A 322 -30.45 10.14 38.04
CA ALA A 322 -31.53 9.82 38.96
C ALA A 322 -31.29 10.38 40.37
N GLU A 323 -30.05 10.34 40.86
CA GLU A 323 -29.64 10.94 42.13
C GLU A 323 -29.80 12.46 42.12
N ILE A 324 -29.39 13.13 41.04
CA ILE A 324 -29.58 14.58 40.87
C ILE A 324 -31.07 14.93 40.83
N ILE A 325 -31.88 14.14 40.11
CA ILE A 325 -33.32 14.38 39.98
C ILE A 325 -34.05 14.12 41.32
N SER A 326 -33.65 13.10 42.08
CA SER A 326 -34.28 12.78 43.37
C SER A 326 -33.99 13.84 44.43
N GLY A 327 -32.82 14.48 44.38
CA GLY A 327 -32.45 15.57 45.27
C GLY A 327 -33.33 16.82 45.18
N ASN A 328 -34.11 17.00 44.09
CA ASN A 328 -35.00 18.15 43.94
C ASN A 328 -36.36 17.75 43.32
N THR A 329 -37.43 17.87 44.12
CA THR A 329 -38.82 17.52 43.77
C THR A 329 -39.37 18.25 42.54
N ILE A 330 -38.88 19.46 42.23
CA ILE A 330 -39.30 20.23 41.04
C ILE A 330 -38.82 19.54 39.75
N SER A 331 -37.64 18.92 39.77
CA SER A 331 -37.03 18.21 38.63
C SER A 331 -37.87 17.00 38.22
N VAL A 332 -38.39 16.25 39.20
CA VAL A 332 -39.29 15.10 38.95
C VAL A 332 -40.60 15.55 38.30
N GLN A 333 -41.19 16.65 38.78
CA GLN A 333 -42.42 17.20 38.17
C GLN A 333 -42.21 17.69 36.74
N LEU A 334 -41.09 18.37 36.46
CA LEU A 334 -40.70 18.78 35.11
C LEU A 334 -40.51 17.58 34.18
N ARG A 335 -39.86 16.52 34.65
CA ARG A 335 -39.68 15.29 33.87
C ARG A 335 -41.00 14.56 33.63
N TYR A 336 -41.92 14.56 34.59
CA TYR A 336 -43.28 14.04 34.44
C TYR A 336 -44.09 14.82 33.39
N LEU A 337 -43.99 16.16 33.38
CA LEU A 337 -44.61 16.98 32.35
C LEU A 337 -43.97 16.73 30.96
N GLN A 338 -42.65 16.55 30.88
CA GLN A 338 -41.98 16.18 29.63
C GLN A 338 -42.41 14.80 29.12
N THR A 339 -42.50 13.79 29.98
CA THR A 339 -42.98 12.46 29.57
C THR A 339 -44.45 12.50 29.14
N LEU A 340 -45.31 13.24 29.85
CA LEU A 340 -46.69 13.47 29.40
C LEU A 340 -46.75 14.16 28.04
N HIS A 341 -45.93 15.19 27.81
CA HIS A 341 -45.84 15.86 26.52
C HIS A 341 -45.37 14.92 25.41
N GLN A 342 -44.39 14.06 25.68
CA GLN A 342 -43.84 13.12 24.71
C GLN A 342 -44.81 11.96 24.40
N VAL A 343 -45.54 11.45 25.40
CA VAL A 343 -46.63 10.48 25.19
C VAL A 343 -47.79 11.12 24.43
N ALA A 344 -48.15 12.36 24.76
CA ALA A 344 -49.16 13.11 24.02
C ALA A 344 -48.74 13.27 22.56
N SER A 345 -47.51 13.72 22.28
CA SER A 345 -47.01 13.91 20.92
C SER A 345 -46.92 12.59 20.12
N GLN A 346 -46.51 11.49 20.74
CA GLN A 346 -46.55 10.16 20.12
C GLN A 346 -47.97 9.72 19.78
N ARG A 347 -48.93 9.91 20.69
CA ARG A 347 -50.33 9.54 20.45
C ARG A 347 -50.96 10.36 19.32
N TYR A 348 -50.64 11.65 19.23
CA TYR A 348 -51.04 12.48 18.08
C TYR A 348 -50.36 12.01 16.78
N GLY A 349 -49.09 11.59 16.81
CA GLY A 349 -48.38 11.04 15.64
C GLY A 349 -48.93 9.69 15.16
N ILE A 350 -49.35 8.81 16.08
CA ILE A 350 -49.98 7.52 15.75
C ILE A 350 -51.38 7.76 15.18
N SER A 351 -52.17 8.66 15.77
CA SER A 351 -53.50 9.04 15.27
C SER A 351 -53.44 9.64 13.86
N MET A 352 -52.47 10.52 13.59
CA MET A 352 -52.22 11.08 12.25
C MET A 352 -51.83 9.99 11.22
N ASN A 353 -50.98 9.01 11.58
CA ASN A 353 -50.63 7.92 10.68
C ASN A 353 -51.79 6.96 10.42
N TYR A 354 -52.63 6.69 11.43
CA TYR A 354 -53.87 5.92 11.24
C TYR A 354 -54.87 6.65 10.34
N GLN A 355 -55.09 7.95 10.55
CA GLN A 355 -55.99 8.76 9.72
C GLN A 355 -55.53 8.79 8.25
N LYS A 356 -54.22 8.95 8.03
CA LYS A 356 -53.62 8.98 6.70
C LYS A 356 -53.67 7.61 6.00
N ASN A 357 -53.46 6.52 6.74
CA ASN A 357 -53.60 5.16 6.20
C ASN A 357 -55.06 4.79 5.89
N VAL A 358 -56.02 5.30 6.66
CA VAL A 358 -57.47 5.14 6.39
C VAL A 358 -57.91 5.97 5.17
N GLU A 359 -57.44 7.20 5.00
CA GLU A 359 -57.68 8.00 3.78
C GLU A 359 -57.09 7.33 2.53
N ILE A 360 -55.87 6.78 2.62
CA ILE A 360 -55.24 6.03 1.51
C ILE A 360 -56.04 4.75 1.18
N ALA A 361 -56.54 4.03 2.19
CA ALA A 361 -57.37 2.85 1.99
C ALA A 361 -58.74 3.18 1.35
N GLN A 362 -59.30 4.36 1.59
CA GLN A 362 -60.54 4.83 0.97
C GLN A 362 -60.36 5.34 -0.47
N LEU A 363 -59.13 5.69 -0.87
CA LEU A 363 -58.78 6.11 -2.23
C LEU A 363 -58.55 4.93 -3.20
N ILE A 364 -58.51 3.68 -2.71
CA ILE A 364 -58.36 2.46 -3.53
C ILE A 364 -59.69 1.68 -3.49
N PRO A 365 -60.58 1.80 -4.48
CA PRO A 365 -61.84 1.06 -4.48
C PRO A 365 -61.56 -0.40 -4.84
N GLY A 366 -61.72 -1.33 -3.87
CA GLY A 366 -61.73 -2.76 -4.18
C GLY A 366 -61.42 -3.76 -3.07
N ILE A 367 -61.05 -3.36 -1.85
CA ILE A 367 -60.77 -4.33 -0.78
C ILE A 367 -61.55 -3.94 0.48
N THR A 368 -62.71 -4.55 0.63
CA THR A 368 -63.37 -4.72 1.94
C THR A 368 -62.66 -5.85 2.71
N PRO A 369 -62.64 -5.78 4.06
CA PRO A 369 -61.72 -6.54 4.91
C PRO A 369 -61.79 -8.05 4.79
#